data_AF-A0A2N1MIK7-F1
#
_entry.id   AF-A0A2N1MIK7-F1
#
_cell.length_a   1.000
_cell.length_b   1.000
_cell.length_c   1.000
_cell.angle_alpha   90.00
_cell.angle_beta   90.00
_cell.angle_gamma   90.00
#
_symmetry.space_group_name_H-M   'P 1'
#
loop_
_entity.id
_entity.type
_entity.pdbx_description
1 polymer ?
#
loop_
_entity_poly.entity_id
_entity_poly.type
_entity_poly.pdbx_seq_one_letter_code
_entity_poly.pdbx_strand_id
1 'polypeptide(L)'
;MFLDHTISESTRGSRTLSNIGFKDNIDQKTFIKCVGKIEELQKKLNPPPDIRYRGFILVDYLYNNINDVAFMNLEDNIISRIPFVPISKNLDKPYSMNYSRSQTLDCFNNVILPTYKEVAWSQMSLIAEDVIPPLHVLAKYPSLGKPKTVNVVEHLRFLYENLRENEEWKKNWSEIFKHNVYEVYNWLEEECLNDEDLNLTEHIHPHDPLFINFNKDHDPFKTENWVSVRELVLNSEPSEEKYVNASLAKYPTMLKRAGAREVKRPNIEIQVRLHDQPSINKIKALDSLFDPNFSFNDATFIIKGERIKASRYMLAISSSIIVNDVEYVGDVEPDSMRVLLVT
;
A
#
# COMPACT_ATOMS: atom_id res chain seq x y z
N MET A 1 15.68 -22.98 -40.43
CA MET A 1 15.22 -24.32 -40.85
C MET A 1 13.91 -24.54 -40.09
N PHE A 2 12.76 -24.55 -40.78
CA PHE A 2 11.44 -24.53 -40.13
C PHE A 2 10.53 -25.62 -40.67
N LEU A 3 9.65 -26.09 -39.77
CA LEU A 3 8.46 -26.95 -39.90
C LEU A 3 8.72 -28.46 -40.02
N ASP A 4 8.20 -29.23 -39.05
CA ASP A 4 7.01 -30.06 -39.28
C ASP A 4 6.30 -30.44 -37.96
N HIS A 5 4.98 -30.50 -37.99
CA HIS A 5 4.13 -30.87 -36.85
C HIS A 5 3.97 -32.38 -36.78
N THR A 6 4.31 -33.01 -35.64
CA THR A 6 3.54 -34.13 -35.04
C THR A 6 4.17 -34.72 -33.76
N ILE A 7 3.32 -34.94 -32.73
CA ILE A 7 3.22 -36.12 -31.84
C ILE A 7 3.91 -36.17 -30.43
N SER A 8 3.07 -36.64 -29.48
CA SER A 8 3.26 -37.48 -28.26
C SER A 8 3.90 -36.94 -26.97
N GLU A 9 3.17 -37.19 -25.87
CA GLU A 9 3.37 -36.74 -24.48
C GLU A 9 4.53 -37.38 -23.68
N SER A 10 5.40 -38.21 -24.26
CA SER A 10 6.29 -39.07 -23.43
C SER A 10 7.78 -38.72 -23.36
N THR A 11 8.28 -37.62 -23.94
CA THR A 11 9.72 -37.25 -23.83
C THR A 11 9.95 -35.72 -23.90
N ARG A 12 9.61 -34.99 -22.82
CA ARG A 12 9.39 -33.52 -22.86
C ARG A 12 10.62 -32.59 -22.88
N GLY A 13 11.84 -33.00 -22.50
CA GLY A 13 12.95 -32.04 -22.34
C GLY A 13 13.86 -31.85 -23.58
N SER A 14 14.39 -32.94 -24.13
CA SER A 14 15.47 -32.88 -25.13
C SER A 14 14.98 -32.93 -26.58
N ARG A 15 13.85 -33.59 -26.87
CA ARG A 15 13.32 -33.73 -28.24
C ARG A 15 12.50 -32.53 -28.72
N THR A 16 12.00 -31.71 -27.81
CA THR A 16 11.05 -30.62 -28.10
C THR A 16 11.69 -29.47 -28.88
N LEU A 17 12.99 -29.24 -28.73
CA LEU A 17 13.73 -28.18 -29.43
C LEU A 17 14.19 -28.60 -30.83
N SER A 18 14.54 -29.87 -31.01
CA SER A 18 14.77 -30.45 -32.34
C SER A 18 13.53 -30.34 -33.23
N ASN A 19 12.34 -30.45 -32.64
CA ASN A 19 11.05 -30.29 -33.33
C ASN A 19 10.74 -28.85 -33.73
N ILE A 20 11.48 -27.84 -33.25
CA ILE A 20 11.43 -26.45 -33.76
C ILE A 20 12.69 -26.06 -34.56
N GLY A 21 13.54 -27.03 -34.90
CA GLY A 21 14.67 -26.88 -35.82
C GLY A 21 16.07 -26.88 -35.20
N PHE A 22 16.23 -27.26 -33.92
CA PHE A 22 17.53 -27.23 -33.23
C PHE A 22 18.21 -28.61 -33.18
N LYS A 23 19.33 -28.75 -33.90
CA LYS A 23 20.06 -30.03 -34.04
C LYS A 23 21.14 -30.29 -32.98
N ASP A 24 21.47 -29.30 -32.14
CA ASP A 24 22.64 -29.34 -31.25
C ASP A 24 22.29 -29.08 -29.77
N ASN A 25 23.18 -29.49 -28.86
CA ASN A 25 23.15 -29.09 -27.45
C ASN A 25 23.11 -27.56 -27.37
N ILE A 26 22.00 -27.00 -26.87
CA ILE A 26 21.79 -25.55 -26.82
C ILE A 26 22.62 -24.97 -25.68
N ASP A 27 23.78 -24.41 -26.02
CA ASP A 27 24.55 -23.58 -25.11
C ASP A 27 23.90 -22.19 -24.91
N GLN A 28 24.38 -21.45 -23.91
CA GLN A 28 23.91 -20.10 -23.58
C GLN A 28 23.84 -19.18 -24.81
N LYS A 29 24.88 -19.21 -25.65
CA LYS A 29 24.98 -18.34 -26.84
C LYS A 29 23.88 -18.65 -27.85
N THR A 30 23.58 -19.93 -28.04
CA THR A 30 22.52 -20.38 -28.93
C THR A 30 21.16 -20.03 -28.35
N PHE A 31 20.94 -20.22 -27.05
CA PHE A 31 19.71 -19.80 -26.38
C PHE A 31 19.43 -18.31 -26.56
N ILE A 32 20.42 -17.44 -26.32
CA ILE A 32 20.30 -15.98 -26.49
C ILE A 32 19.91 -15.61 -27.93
N LYS A 33 20.54 -16.26 -28.94
CA LYS A 33 20.17 -16.05 -30.34
C LYS A 33 18.72 -16.45 -30.62
N CYS A 34 18.23 -17.52 -30.00
CA CYS A 34 16.85 -17.97 -30.17
C CYS A 34 15.88 -16.95 -29.58
N VAL A 35 16.14 -16.49 -28.35
CA VAL A 35 15.37 -15.47 -27.66
C VAL A 35 15.32 -14.18 -28.47
N GLY A 36 16.47 -13.69 -28.98
CA GLY A 36 16.52 -12.53 -29.86
C GLY A 36 15.73 -12.74 -31.17
N LYS A 37 15.75 -13.96 -31.73
CA LYS A 37 14.96 -14.25 -32.94
C LYS A 37 13.46 -14.21 -32.68
N ILE A 38 13.01 -14.61 -31.51
CA ILE A 38 11.60 -14.54 -31.12
C ILE A 38 11.13 -13.09 -31.02
N GLU A 39 11.95 -12.21 -30.43
CA GLU A 39 11.65 -10.78 -30.40
C GLU A 39 11.51 -10.19 -31.81
N GLU A 40 12.44 -10.49 -32.72
CA GLU A 40 12.34 -10.06 -34.12
C GLU A 40 11.06 -10.56 -34.81
N LEU A 41 10.66 -11.80 -34.54
CA LEU A 41 9.45 -12.39 -35.11
C LEU A 41 8.17 -11.76 -34.55
N GLN A 42 8.14 -11.46 -33.25
CA GLN A 42 7.00 -10.79 -32.61
C GLN A 42 6.79 -9.37 -33.14
N LYS A 43 7.85 -8.65 -33.52
CA LYS A 43 7.76 -7.27 -34.06
C LYS A 43 7.27 -7.19 -35.52
N LYS A 44 7.07 -8.33 -36.19
CA LYS A 44 6.53 -8.34 -37.57
C LYS A 44 5.07 -7.92 -37.59
N LEU A 45 4.63 -7.30 -38.69
CA LEU A 45 3.22 -6.95 -38.91
C LEU A 45 2.28 -8.15 -38.73
N ASN A 46 2.72 -9.32 -39.21
CA ASN A 46 2.05 -10.59 -39.02
C ASN A 46 3.04 -11.57 -38.38
N PRO A 47 3.10 -11.65 -37.03
CA PRO A 47 3.91 -12.63 -36.34
C PRO A 47 3.50 -14.06 -36.72
N PRO A 48 4.42 -15.04 -36.67
CA PRO A 48 4.06 -16.44 -36.90
C PRO A 48 2.91 -16.89 -35.97
N PRO A 49 1.94 -17.67 -36.45
CA PRO A 49 0.78 -18.09 -35.65
C PRO A 49 1.18 -18.94 -34.43
N ASP A 50 2.35 -19.59 -34.49
CA ASP A 50 2.93 -20.43 -33.45
C ASP A 50 3.88 -19.67 -32.51
N ILE A 51 3.95 -18.34 -32.58
CA ILE A 51 4.92 -17.53 -31.80
C ILE A 51 4.79 -17.78 -30.28
N ARG A 52 3.57 -17.95 -29.77
CA ARG A 52 3.31 -18.31 -28.37
C ARG A 52 3.98 -19.63 -27.98
N TYR A 53 3.80 -20.65 -28.83
CA TYR A 53 4.33 -21.99 -28.59
C TYR A 53 5.86 -22.00 -28.60
N ARG A 54 6.47 -21.19 -29.47
CA ARG A 54 7.93 -21.00 -29.46
C ARG A 54 8.43 -20.35 -28.17
N GLY A 55 7.71 -19.34 -27.67
CA GLY A 55 7.99 -18.75 -26.36
C GLY A 55 7.90 -19.77 -25.23
N PHE A 56 6.82 -20.58 -25.23
CA PHE A 56 6.65 -21.69 -24.28
C PHE A 56 7.85 -22.64 -24.27
N ILE A 57 8.32 -23.10 -25.44
CA ILE A 57 9.46 -24.02 -25.53
C ILE A 57 10.74 -23.39 -24.94
N LEU A 58 10.99 -22.11 -25.21
CA LEU A 58 12.18 -21.44 -24.68
C LEU A 58 12.12 -21.27 -23.17
N VAL A 59 10.94 -20.95 -22.61
CA VAL A 59 10.75 -20.86 -21.17
C VAL A 59 10.89 -22.23 -20.49
N ASP A 60 10.24 -23.26 -21.03
CA ASP A 60 10.34 -24.63 -20.52
C ASP A 60 11.79 -25.13 -20.54
N TYR A 61 12.51 -24.88 -21.64
CA TYR A 61 13.92 -25.21 -21.73
C TYR A 61 14.75 -24.46 -20.69
N LEU A 62 14.54 -23.15 -20.53
CA LEU A 62 15.24 -22.36 -19.53
C LEU A 62 15.02 -22.93 -18.12
N TYR A 63 13.77 -23.21 -17.74
CA TYR A 63 13.45 -23.75 -16.41
C TYR A 63 14.07 -25.12 -16.16
N ASN A 64 14.10 -26.00 -17.17
CA ASN A 64 14.65 -27.35 -17.04
C ASN A 64 16.19 -27.36 -16.98
N ASN A 65 16.86 -26.32 -17.51
CA ASN A 65 18.32 -26.25 -17.60
C ASN A 65 18.90 -25.12 -16.74
N ILE A 66 18.10 -24.48 -15.88
CA ILE A 66 18.52 -23.28 -15.13
C ILE A 66 19.68 -23.56 -14.17
N ASN A 67 19.79 -24.79 -13.68
CA ASN A 67 20.85 -25.22 -12.76
C ASN A 67 22.05 -25.83 -13.49
N ASP A 68 21.98 -25.94 -14.81
CA ASP A 68 23.01 -26.56 -15.61
C ASP A 68 24.20 -25.61 -15.77
N VAL A 69 25.41 -26.18 -15.82
CA VAL A 69 26.66 -25.38 -15.88
C VAL A 69 26.67 -24.47 -17.12
N ALA A 70 26.04 -24.93 -18.21
CA ALA A 70 25.88 -24.18 -19.45
C ALA A 70 25.08 -22.88 -19.30
N PHE A 71 24.28 -22.73 -18.24
CA PHE A 71 23.41 -21.57 -17.98
C PHE A 71 23.83 -20.76 -16.75
N MET A 72 24.90 -21.16 -16.04
CA MET A 72 25.33 -20.48 -14.82
C MET A 72 25.76 -19.02 -15.03
N ASN A 73 26.25 -18.68 -16.23
CA ASN A 73 26.68 -17.33 -16.60
C ASN A 73 25.66 -16.61 -17.48
N LEU A 74 24.43 -17.10 -17.58
CA LEU A 74 23.39 -16.41 -18.35
C LEU A 74 23.09 -15.07 -17.69
N GLU A 75 23.49 -13.98 -18.34
CA GLU A 75 23.33 -12.65 -17.79
C GLU A 75 21.85 -12.33 -17.54
N ASP A 76 21.53 -11.93 -16.31
CA ASP A 76 20.16 -11.60 -15.89
C ASP A 76 19.52 -10.52 -16.76
N ASN A 77 20.32 -9.59 -17.31
CA ASN A 77 19.88 -8.51 -18.17
C ASN A 77 19.28 -8.99 -19.52
N ILE A 78 19.72 -10.14 -20.06
CA ILE A 78 19.30 -10.66 -21.36
C ILE A 78 17.97 -11.40 -21.20
N ILE A 79 17.86 -12.24 -20.18
CA ILE A 79 16.62 -12.97 -19.85
C ILE A 79 15.51 -11.99 -19.47
N SER A 80 15.85 -10.99 -18.68
CA SER A 80 14.86 -10.11 -18.06
C SER A 80 14.24 -9.10 -19.04
N ARG A 81 14.90 -8.78 -20.16
CA ARG A 81 14.49 -7.71 -21.08
C ARG A 81 13.91 -8.18 -22.40
N ILE A 82 14.30 -9.35 -22.90
CA ILE A 82 13.84 -9.80 -24.21
C ILE A 82 12.43 -10.42 -24.07
N PRO A 83 11.47 -10.03 -24.92
CA PRO A 83 10.12 -10.57 -24.85
C PRO A 83 10.05 -11.97 -25.49
N PHE A 84 10.03 -13.00 -24.65
CA PHE A 84 9.83 -14.40 -25.08
C PHE A 84 8.90 -15.20 -24.16
N VAL A 85 8.45 -14.61 -23.05
CA VAL A 85 7.62 -15.27 -22.03
C VAL A 85 6.16 -15.19 -22.45
N PRO A 86 5.45 -16.31 -22.63
CA PRO A 86 4.01 -16.29 -22.91
C PRO A 86 3.21 -15.60 -21.80
N ILE A 87 2.32 -14.70 -22.19
CA ILE A 87 1.42 -14.01 -21.27
C ILE A 87 -0.03 -14.46 -21.45
N SER A 88 -0.81 -14.31 -20.38
CA SER A 88 -2.25 -14.51 -20.42
C SER A 88 -2.89 -13.49 -21.36
N LYS A 89 -3.61 -13.98 -22.37
CA LYS A 89 -4.21 -13.14 -23.42
C LYS A 89 -5.38 -12.31 -22.89
N ASN A 90 -6.20 -12.91 -22.03
CA ASN A 90 -7.35 -12.27 -21.42
C ASN A 90 -7.39 -12.67 -19.95
N LEU A 91 -7.80 -11.73 -19.11
CA LEU A 91 -8.14 -12.00 -17.72
C LEU A 91 -9.66 -12.20 -17.59
N ASP A 92 -10.10 -12.84 -16.52
CA ASP A 92 -11.52 -12.91 -16.21
C ASP A 92 -12.10 -11.50 -15.96
N LYS A 93 -13.43 -11.38 -16.03
CA LYS A 93 -14.10 -10.15 -15.57
C LYS A 93 -13.87 -10.00 -14.05
N PRO A 94 -13.71 -8.77 -13.54
CA PRO A 94 -13.77 -7.50 -14.26
C PRO A 94 -12.46 -7.10 -14.95
N TYR A 95 -11.34 -7.76 -14.67
CA TYR A 95 -10.01 -7.35 -15.13
C TYR A 95 -9.89 -7.24 -16.66
N SER A 96 -10.51 -8.15 -17.44
CA SER A 96 -10.50 -8.06 -18.92
C SER A 96 -11.05 -6.75 -19.47
N MET A 97 -11.88 -6.03 -18.72
CA MET A 97 -12.43 -4.76 -19.19
C MET A 97 -11.37 -3.67 -19.35
N ASN A 98 -10.27 -3.81 -18.62
CA ASN A 98 -9.20 -2.82 -18.55
C ASN A 98 -7.82 -3.44 -18.85
N TYR A 99 -7.75 -4.76 -19.02
CA TYR A 99 -6.53 -5.47 -19.39
C TYR A 99 -6.45 -5.65 -20.90
N SER A 100 -5.72 -4.75 -21.56
CA SER A 100 -5.44 -4.83 -23.00
C SER A 100 -3.94 -5.05 -23.23
N ARG A 101 -3.60 -6.17 -23.87
CA ARG A 101 -2.24 -6.49 -24.30
C ARG A 101 -2.26 -6.85 -25.78
N SER A 102 -1.58 -6.05 -26.59
CA SER A 102 -1.47 -6.28 -28.04
C SER A 102 -0.48 -7.41 -28.38
N GLN A 103 0.48 -7.66 -27.48
CA GLN A 103 1.51 -8.68 -27.64
C GLN A 103 1.10 -10.03 -27.05
N THR A 104 1.72 -11.10 -27.53
CA THR A 104 1.49 -12.48 -27.05
C THR A 104 2.62 -12.96 -26.13
N LEU A 105 3.81 -12.38 -26.27
CA LEU A 105 4.96 -12.62 -25.43
C LEU A 105 5.43 -11.32 -24.80
N ASP A 106 5.97 -11.42 -23.59
CA ASP A 106 6.55 -10.30 -22.86
C ASP A 106 7.87 -10.73 -22.21
N CYS A 107 8.57 -9.82 -21.54
CA CYS A 107 9.83 -10.13 -20.87
C CYS A 107 9.64 -10.38 -19.37
N PHE A 108 10.59 -11.07 -18.74
CA PHE A 108 10.47 -11.39 -17.30
C PHE A 108 10.38 -10.15 -16.40
N ASN A 109 10.91 -8.99 -16.81
CA ASN A 109 10.76 -7.73 -16.06
C ASN A 109 9.33 -7.15 -16.10
N ASN A 110 8.51 -7.58 -17.05
CA ASN A 110 7.18 -7.02 -17.29
C ASN A 110 6.05 -8.02 -17.05
N VAL A 111 6.38 -9.25 -16.62
CA VAL A 111 5.41 -10.26 -16.23
C VAL A 111 5.33 -10.42 -14.72
N ILE A 112 4.16 -10.76 -14.22
CA ILE A 112 3.92 -11.10 -12.82
C ILE A 112 3.35 -12.51 -12.69
N LEU A 113 3.64 -13.14 -11.55
CA LEU A 113 3.00 -14.39 -11.15
C LEU A 113 1.51 -14.14 -10.83
N PRO A 114 0.64 -15.17 -10.98
CA PRO A 114 -0.79 -15.04 -10.67
C PRO A 114 -1.09 -14.56 -9.24
N THR A 115 -0.21 -14.88 -8.28
CA THR A 115 -0.35 -14.43 -6.89
C THR A 115 -0.27 -12.91 -6.72
N TYR A 116 0.33 -12.19 -7.67
CA TYR A 116 0.45 -10.74 -7.63
C TYR A 116 -0.57 -10.05 -8.55
N LYS A 117 -1.55 -10.80 -9.08
CA LYS A 117 -2.55 -10.27 -10.01
C LYS A 117 -3.22 -9.02 -9.43
N GLU A 118 -3.78 -9.11 -8.23
CA GLU A 118 -4.57 -8.03 -7.60
C GLU A 118 -3.77 -6.75 -7.31
N VAL A 119 -2.43 -6.81 -7.32
CA VAL A 119 -1.59 -5.66 -6.97
C VAL A 119 -0.90 -5.00 -8.16
N ALA A 120 -0.95 -5.60 -9.35
CA ALA A 120 -0.20 -5.09 -10.50
C ALA A 120 -0.78 -5.42 -11.89
N TRP A 121 -1.96 -6.05 -12.00
CA TRP A 121 -2.50 -6.51 -13.30
C TRP A 121 -2.68 -5.39 -14.33
N SER A 122 -2.96 -4.15 -13.90
CA SER A 122 -3.14 -3.05 -14.87
C SER A 122 -1.80 -2.62 -15.47
N GLN A 123 -0.72 -2.68 -14.68
CA GLN A 123 0.61 -2.19 -15.06
C GLN A 123 1.50 -3.28 -15.67
N MET A 124 1.30 -4.54 -15.31
CA MET A 124 2.14 -5.66 -15.73
C MET A 124 1.32 -6.75 -16.43
N SER A 125 1.97 -7.59 -17.21
CA SER A 125 1.33 -8.73 -17.89
C SER A 125 1.28 -9.94 -16.95
N LEU A 126 0.18 -10.68 -16.91
CA LEU A 126 0.17 -11.96 -16.19
C LEU A 126 0.90 -13.01 -17.00
N ILE A 127 1.79 -13.75 -16.35
CA ILE A 127 2.40 -14.95 -16.94
C ILE A 127 1.31 -15.98 -17.28
N ALA A 128 1.44 -16.66 -18.42
CA ALA A 128 0.48 -17.69 -18.78
C ALA A 128 0.58 -18.91 -17.84
N GLU A 129 -0.56 -19.56 -17.59
CA GLU A 129 -0.69 -20.65 -16.62
C GLU A 129 0.21 -21.85 -16.93
N ASP A 130 0.49 -22.11 -18.21
CA ASP A 130 1.33 -23.21 -18.68
C ASP A 130 2.84 -22.93 -18.59
N VAL A 131 3.24 -21.72 -18.17
CA VAL A 131 4.65 -21.32 -18.04
C VAL A 131 4.98 -20.73 -16.66
N ILE A 132 4.18 -21.05 -15.65
CA ILE A 132 4.48 -20.70 -14.25
C ILE A 132 5.81 -21.34 -13.84
N PRO A 133 6.76 -20.58 -13.26
CA PRO A 133 8.05 -21.14 -12.86
C PRO A 133 7.89 -22.19 -11.77
N PRO A 134 8.56 -23.36 -11.90
CA PRO A 134 8.59 -24.37 -10.84
C PRO A 134 9.41 -23.91 -9.64
N LEU A 135 9.22 -24.56 -8.49
CA LEU A 135 9.84 -24.17 -7.21
C LEU A 135 11.37 -24.07 -7.27
N HIS A 136 12.05 -24.94 -8.02
CA HIS A 136 13.52 -24.86 -8.14
C HIS A 136 14.00 -23.63 -8.90
N VAL A 137 13.19 -23.11 -9.83
CA VAL A 137 13.47 -21.84 -10.52
C VAL A 137 13.26 -20.68 -9.56
N LEU A 138 12.15 -20.67 -8.82
CA LEU A 138 11.86 -19.62 -7.83
C LEU A 138 12.87 -19.61 -6.67
N ALA A 139 13.39 -20.77 -6.27
CA ALA A 139 14.44 -20.84 -5.26
C ALA A 139 15.74 -20.16 -5.73
N LYS A 140 16.06 -20.26 -7.03
CA LYS A 140 17.23 -19.61 -7.63
C LYS A 140 16.97 -18.13 -7.97
N TYR A 141 15.76 -17.80 -8.38
CA TYR A 141 15.32 -16.43 -8.72
C TYR A 141 14.05 -16.05 -7.94
N PRO A 142 14.16 -15.71 -6.65
CA PRO A 142 12.99 -15.43 -5.79
C PRO A 142 12.16 -14.22 -6.23
N SER A 143 12.78 -13.26 -6.93
CA SER A 143 12.11 -12.07 -7.46
C SER A 143 11.43 -12.29 -8.81
N LEU A 144 11.53 -13.48 -9.41
CA LEU A 144 10.97 -13.76 -10.73
C LEU A 144 9.44 -13.64 -10.70
N GLY A 145 8.93 -12.69 -11.48
CA GLY A 145 7.50 -12.39 -11.53
C GLY A 145 6.94 -11.70 -10.28
N LYS A 146 7.80 -11.22 -9.37
CA LYS A 146 7.43 -10.29 -8.31
C LYS A 146 7.39 -8.86 -8.88
N PRO A 147 6.32 -8.08 -8.68
CA PRO A 147 6.27 -6.70 -9.16
C PRO A 147 7.27 -5.82 -8.40
N LYS A 148 7.72 -4.75 -9.05
CA LYS A 148 8.49 -3.69 -8.38
C LYS A 148 7.56 -2.73 -7.68
N THR A 149 8.03 -2.10 -6.61
CA THR A 149 7.26 -1.10 -5.83
C THR A 149 6.66 -0.01 -6.71
N VAL A 150 7.44 0.53 -7.65
CA VAL A 150 6.94 1.53 -8.62
C VAL A 150 5.74 1.03 -9.42
N ASN A 151 5.72 -0.24 -9.85
CA ASN A 151 4.62 -0.80 -10.61
C ASN A 151 3.36 -0.98 -9.74
N VAL A 152 3.53 -1.33 -8.46
CA VAL A 152 2.41 -1.47 -7.51
C VAL A 152 1.81 -0.11 -7.15
N VAL A 153 2.64 0.92 -6.96
CA VAL A 153 2.17 2.30 -6.72
C VAL A 153 1.43 2.85 -7.94
N GLU A 154 1.95 2.63 -9.16
CA GLU A 154 1.25 3.02 -10.38
C GLU A 154 -0.03 2.20 -10.61
N HIS A 155 -0.09 0.95 -10.11
CA HIS A 155 -1.33 0.20 -10.09
C HIS A 155 -2.37 0.85 -9.19
N LEU A 156 -2.00 1.24 -7.97
CA LEU A 156 -2.88 1.97 -7.05
C LEU A 156 -3.38 3.29 -7.65
N ARG A 157 -2.50 4.03 -8.32
CA ARG A 157 -2.86 5.25 -9.05
C ARG A 157 -3.90 4.96 -10.14
N PHE A 158 -3.71 3.89 -10.91
CA PHE A 158 -4.69 3.44 -11.90
C PHE A 158 -6.04 3.08 -11.28
N LEU A 159 -6.07 2.40 -10.12
CA LEU A 159 -7.32 2.10 -9.41
C LEU A 159 -8.06 3.41 -9.08
N TYR A 160 -7.34 4.40 -8.54
CA TYR A 160 -7.90 5.71 -8.19
C TYR A 160 -8.37 6.50 -9.42
N GLU A 161 -7.53 6.64 -10.44
CA GLU A 161 -7.79 7.54 -11.58
C GLU A 161 -8.76 6.95 -12.61
N ASN A 162 -8.71 5.63 -12.84
CA ASN A 162 -9.43 5.00 -13.95
C ASN A 162 -10.64 4.16 -13.51
N LEU A 163 -10.63 3.58 -12.31
CA LEU A 163 -11.69 2.65 -11.89
C LEU A 163 -12.65 3.26 -10.87
N ARG A 164 -12.19 4.20 -10.05
CA ARG A 164 -13.04 4.88 -9.05
C ARG A 164 -14.25 5.60 -9.66
N GLU A 165 -14.13 6.11 -10.88
CA GLU A 165 -15.25 6.78 -11.57
C GLU A 165 -15.95 5.87 -12.58
N ASN A 166 -15.57 4.59 -12.64
CA ASN A 166 -16.13 3.66 -13.59
C ASN A 166 -17.47 3.09 -13.07
N GLU A 167 -18.57 3.46 -13.73
CA GLU A 167 -19.93 3.06 -13.34
C GLU A 167 -20.15 1.54 -13.31
N GLU A 168 -19.53 0.79 -14.23
CA GLU A 168 -19.65 -0.66 -14.26
C GLU A 168 -18.92 -1.30 -13.08
N TRP A 169 -17.75 -0.80 -12.72
CA TRP A 169 -17.04 -1.23 -11.52
C TRP A 169 -17.79 -0.85 -10.25
N LYS A 170 -18.31 0.37 -10.17
CA LYS A 170 -19.10 0.86 -9.03
C LYS A 170 -20.35 0.02 -8.78
N LYS A 171 -21.05 -0.37 -9.85
CA LYS A 171 -22.31 -1.10 -9.76
C LYS A 171 -22.14 -2.61 -9.52
N ASN A 172 -21.20 -3.23 -10.22
CA ASN A 172 -21.11 -4.69 -10.30
C ASN A 172 -19.85 -5.28 -9.65
N TRP A 173 -18.82 -4.46 -9.37
CA TRP A 173 -17.49 -4.94 -8.96
C TRP A 173 -16.90 -4.15 -7.78
N SER A 174 -17.74 -3.53 -6.96
CA SER A 174 -17.31 -2.68 -5.85
C SER A 174 -16.43 -3.40 -4.83
N GLU A 175 -16.79 -4.64 -4.47
CA GLU A 175 -16.02 -5.45 -3.54
C GLU A 175 -14.66 -5.87 -4.12
N ILE A 176 -14.60 -6.17 -5.43
CA ILE A 176 -13.34 -6.51 -6.10
C ILE A 176 -12.43 -5.28 -6.16
N PHE A 177 -12.97 -4.11 -6.48
CA PHE A 177 -12.23 -2.85 -6.44
C PHE A 177 -11.63 -2.59 -5.05
N LYS A 178 -12.47 -2.68 -4.02
CA LYS A 178 -12.05 -2.52 -2.63
C LYS A 178 -10.96 -3.52 -2.24
N HIS A 179 -11.13 -4.78 -2.64
CA HIS A 179 -10.14 -5.83 -2.41
C HIS A 179 -8.80 -5.50 -3.08
N ASN A 180 -8.78 -5.10 -4.35
CA ASN A 180 -7.54 -4.72 -5.07
C ASN A 180 -6.79 -3.61 -4.32
N VAL A 181 -7.49 -2.57 -3.86
CA VAL A 181 -6.87 -1.48 -3.09
C VAL A 181 -6.22 -1.99 -1.80
N TYR A 182 -6.92 -2.84 -1.04
CA TYR A 182 -6.36 -3.38 0.20
C TYR A 182 -5.24 -4.40 -0.02
N GLU A 183 -5.27 -5.19 -1.09
CA GLU A 183 -4.17 -6.06 -1.47
C GLU A 183 -2.90 -5.24 -1.79
N VAL A 184 -3.06 -4.08 -2.45
CA VAL A 184 -1.94 -3.17 -2.66
C VAL A 184 -1.38 -2.65 -1.33
N TYR A 185 -2.24 -2.22 -0.40
CA TYR A 185 -1.76 -1.77 0.91
C TYR A 185 -1.07 -2.88 1.69
N ASN A 186 -1.62 -4.10 1.67
CA ASN A 186 -1.03 -5.26 2.34
C ASN A 186 0.35 -5.58 1.75
N TRP A 187 0.45 -5.62 0.43
CA TRP A 187 1.73 -5.88 -0.25
C TRP A 187 2.78 -4.80 0.08
N LEU A 188 2.39 -3.51 0.05
CA LEU A 188 3.32 -2.42 0.38
C LEU A 188 3.74 -2.44 1.85
N GLU A 189 2.85 -2.79 2.78
CA GLU A 189 3.18 -2.99 4.20
C GLU A 189 4.20 -4.13 4.36
N GLU A 190 3.96 -5.29 3.74
CA GLU A 190 4.87 -6.43 3.78
C GLU A 190 6.24 -6.10 3.19
N GLU A 191 6.30 -5.40 2.05
CA GLU A 191 7.58 -4.98 1.48
C GLU A 191 8.32 -3.99 2.37
N CYS A 192 7.63 -3.03 2.98
CA CYS A 192 8.24 -2.07 3.91
C CYS A 192 8.71 -2.71 5.22
N LEU A 193 8.12 -3.84 5.62
CA LEU A 193 8.56 -4.64 6.77
C LEU A 193 9.80 -5.48 6.43
N ASN A 194 9.89 -5.98 5.19
CA ASN A 194 10.99 -6.82 4.74
C ASN A 194 12.23 -6.03 4.29
N ASP A 195 12.06 -4.79 3.83
CA ASP A 195 13.12 -3.91 3.35
C ASP A 195 13.10 -2.58 4.12
N GLU A 196 14.04 -2.43 5.06
CA GLU A 196 14.16 -1.23 5.89
C GLU A 196 14.61 0.01 5.11
N ASP A 197 15.22 -0.14 3.94
CA ASP A 197 15.68 0.95 3.09
C ASP A 197 14.62 1.40 2.09
N LEU A 198 13.52 0.65 1.94
CA LEU A 198 12.44 1.00 1.03
C LEU A 198 11.80 2.33 1.43
N ASN A 199 11.85 3.29 0.51
CA ASN A 199 11.32 4.62 0.68
C ASN A 199 10.20 4.91 -0.32
N LEU A 200 8.94 4.83 0.13
CA LEU A 200 7.79 5.06 -0.75
C LEU A 200 7.63 6.52 -1.20
N THR A 201 8.28 7.48 -0.53
CA THR A 201 8.24 8.91 -0.95
C THR A 201 8.88 9.17 -2.31
N GLU A 202 9.67 8.21 -2.85
CA GLU A 202 10.21 8.27 -4.22
C GLU A 202 9.15 8.01 -5.30
N HIS A 203 8.02 7.41 -4.91
CA HIS A 203 6.97 6.98 -5.84
C HIS A 203 5.61 7.60 -5.54
N ILE A 204 5.34 7.95 -4.28
CA ILE A 204 4.08 8.54 -3.82
C ILE A 204 4.31 10.03 -3.55
N HIS A 205 3.66 10.90 -4.33
CA HIS A 205 3.74 12.32 -4.07
C HIS A 205 2.89 12.71 -2.86
N PRO A 206 3.30 13.73 -2.09
CA PRO A 206 2.61 14.07 -0.85
C PRO A 206 1.16 14.54 -0.98
N HIS A 207 0.70 14.86 -2.21
CA HIS A 207 -0.66 15.29 -2.50
C HIS A 207 -1.44 14.21 -3.29
N ASP A 208 -0.84 13.05 -3.55
CA ASP A 208 -1.53 11.98 -4.27
C ASP A 208 -2.62 11.38 -3.38
N PRO A 209 -3.89 11.40 -3.79
CA PRO A 209 -5.02 10.90 -3.01
C PRO A 209 -5.14 9.37 -3.15
N LEU A 210 -4.15 8.63 -2.64
CA LEU A 210 -4.04 7.18 -2.84
C LEU A 210 -4.50 6.34 -1.64
N PHE A 211 -4.89 6.98 -0.54
CA PHE A 211 -5.21 6.28 0.71
C PHE A 211 -6.69 6.40 1.04
N ILE A 212 -7.37 5.25 1.15
CA ILE A 212 -8.77 5.22 1.58
C ILE A 212 -8.85 5.38 3.10
N ASN A 213 -9.37 6.52 3.54
CA ASN A 213 -9.62 6.86 4.93
C ASN A 213 -11.10 7.24 5.14
N PHE A 214 -11.96 6.23 5.21
CA PHE A 214 -13.42 6.38 5.40
C PHE A 214 -13.80 7.25 6.60
N ASN A 215 -14.69 8.22 6.35
CA ASN A 215 -15.25 9.11 7.38
C ASN A 215 -16.56 8.59 7.98
N LYS A 216 -17.51 8.09 7.16
CA LYS A 216 -18.83 7.61 7.62
C LYS A 216 -19.39 6.48 6.77
N ASP A 217 -19.23 6.58 5.46
CA ASP A 217 -19.65 5.60 4.48
C ASP A 217 -18.43 4.82 3.98
N HIS A 218 -18.51 3.49 4.01
CA HIS A 218 -17.46 2.60 3.56
C HIS A 218 -17.41 2.46 2.03
N ASP A 219 -17.74 3.53 1.31
CA ASP A 219 -17.81 3.57 -0.15
C ASP A 219 -16.47 4.03 -0.75
N PRO A 220 -15.70 3.13 -1.38
CA PRO A 220 -14.40 3.44 -1.95
C PRO A 220 -14.49 4.21 -3.28
N PHE A 221 -15.69 4.47 -3.81
CA PHE A 221 -15.89 5.23 -5.05
C PHE A 221 -16.10 6.73 -4.80
N LYS A 222 -16.16 7.16 -3.54
CA LYS A 222 -16.31 8.57 -3.17
C LYS A 222 -14.98 9.28 -3.01
N THR A 223 -14.80 10.40 -3.70
CA THR A 223 -13.56 11.18 -3.70
C THR A 223 -13.16 11.62 -2.29
N GLU A 224 -14.11 12.01 -1.45
CA GLU A 224 -13.86 12.46 -0.07
C GLU A 224 -13.28 11.38 0.85
N ASN A 225 -13.38 10.10 0.48
CA ASN A 225 -12.79 9.00 1.23
C ASN A 225 -11.34 8.72 0.82
N TRP A 226 -10.85 9.33 -0.28
CA TRP A 226 -9.46 9.21 -0.72
C TRP A 226 -8.67 10.43 -0.29
N VAL A 227 -7.68 10.23 0.56
CA VAL A 227 -6.88 11.29 1.15
C VAL A 227 -5.41 11.13 0.76
N SER A 228 -4.70 12.25 0.79
CA SER A 228 -3.26 12.24 0.60
C SER A 228 -2.52 11.84 1.87
N VAL A 229 -1.27 11.40 1.75
CA VAL A 229 -0.45 11.04 2.91
C VAL A 229 -0.21 12.22 3.87
N ARG A 230 -0.26 13.47 3.38
CA ARG A 230 -0.16 14.69 4.20
C ARG A 230 -1.37 14.95 5.09
N GLU A 231 -2.47 14.26 4.80
CA GLU A 231 -3.72 14.31 5.55
C GLU A 231 -3.84 13.13 6.52
N LEU A 232 -2.75 12.39 6.72
CA LEU A 232 -2.69 11.26 7.63
C LEU A 232 -1.65 11.49 8.72
N VAL A 233 -2.08 11.31 9.96
CA VAL A 233 -1.23 11.36 11.14
C VAL A 233 -1.38 10.05 11.91
N LEU A 234 -0.31 9.29 12.00
CA LEU A 234 -0.24 8.05 12.77
C LEU A 234 -0.30 8.36 14.27
N ASN A 235 -0.98 7.48 15.01
CA ASN A 235 -1.16 7.54 16.47
C ASN A 235 -1.93 8.78 16.98
N SER A 236 -2.66 9.47 16.11
CA SER A 236 -3.60 10.50 16.54
C SER A 236 -4.90 9.88 17.06
N GLU A 237 -5.70 10.64 17.81
CA GLU A 237 -7.00 10.19 18.33
C GLU A 237 -8.13 10.44 17.31
N PRO A 238 -9.26 9.69 17.37
CA PRO A 238 -10.38 9.85 16.42
C PRO A 238 -11.01 11.25 16.39
N SER A 239 -10.87 12.03 17.46
CA SER A 239 -11.33 13.41 17.55
C SER A 239 -10.39 14.42 16.90
N GLU A 240 -9.16 14.01 16.58
CA GLU A 240 -8.14 14.89 16.00
C GLU A 240 -8.27 14.95 14.48
N GLU A 241 -7.93 16.12 13.92
CA GLU A 241 -7.82 16.27 12.47
C GLU A 241 -6.79 15.28 11.90
N LYS A 242 -7.06 14.76 10.70
CA LYS A 242 -6.14 13.86 9.97
C LYS A 242 -5.92 12.49 10.62
N TYR A 243 -6.86 12.08 11.47
CA TYR A 243 -6.86 10.75 12.05
C TYR A 243 -6.89 9.63 11.02
N VAL A 244 -5.99 8.66 11.20
CA VAL A 244 -5.95 7.42 10.41
C VAL A 244 -7.01 6.47 10.96
N ASN A 245 -8.03 6.16 10.15
CA ASN A 245 -9.09 5.25 10.57
C ASN A 245 -8.59 3.82 10.81
N ALA A 246 -9.41 3.00 11.48
CA ALA A 246 -9.06 1.62 11.82
C ALA A 246 -8.80 0.72 10.60
N SER A 247 -9.35 1.04 9.42
CA SER A 247 -9.12 0.24 8.22
C SER A 247 -7.73 0.46 7.63
N LEU A 248 -7.22 1.69 7.74
CA LEU A 248 -5.93 2.10 7.22
C LEU A 248 -4.82 1.98 8.28
N ALA A 249 -5.16 2.07 9.57
CA ALA A 249 -4.24 1.93 10.70
C ALA A 249 -3.55 0.55 10.79
N LYS A 250 -4.01 -0.44 10.02
CA LYS A 250 -3.38 -1.76 9.89
C LYS A 250 -2.05 -1.74 9.13
N TYR A 251 -1.76 -0.65 8.42
CA TYR A 251 -0.58 -0.50 7.57
C TYR A 251 0.35 0.64 8.04
N PRO A 252 0.77 0.64 9.32
CA PRO A 252 1.51 1.76 9.89
C PRO A 252 2.89 1.95 9.25
N THR A 253 3.55 0.85 8.85
CA THR A 253 4.89 0.90 8.27
C THR A 253 4.85 1.53 6.89
N MET A 254 3.94 1.07 6.03
CA MET A 254 3.68 1.63 4.70
C MET A 254 3.39 3.13 4.80
N LEU A 255 2.46 3.54 5.66
CA LEU A 255 2.07 4.95 5.81
C LEU A 255 3.25 5.81 6.23
N LYS A 256 4.05 5.33 7.18
CA LYS A 256 5.28 6.01 7.63
C LYS A 256 6.29 6.13 6.49
N ARG A 257 6.52 5.07 5.73
CA ARG A 257 7.42 5.06 4.55
C ARG A 257 6.91 5.92 3.40
N ALA A 258 5.60 6.14 3.30
CA ALA A 258 4.97 7.06 2.36
C ALA A 258 5.06 8.53 2.82
N GLY A 259 5.52 8.81 4.04
CA GLY A 259 5.72 10.16 4.57
C GLY A 259 4.62 10.67 5.49
N ALA A 260 3.77 9.77 6.04
CA ALA A 260 2.81 10.14 7.06
C ALA A 260 3.53 10.62 8.33
N ARG A 261 2.96 11.64 8.97
CA ARG A 261 3.50 12.12 10.25
C ARG A 261 3.10 11.18 11.36
N GLU A 262 3.90 11.12 12.41
CA GLU A 262 3.62 10.27 13.58
C GLU A 262 3.63 11.12 14.85
N VAL A 263 2.55 11.04 15.62
CA VAL A 263 2.54 11.61 16.97
C VAL A 263 3.34 10.67 17.87
N LYS A 264 4.49 11.16 18.34
CA LYS A 264 5.26 10.49 19.38
C LYS A 264 4.71 10.92 20.72
N ARG A 265 4.05 10.01 21.45
CA ARG A 265 3.70 10.26 22.84
C ARG A 265 5.00 10.46 23.64
N PRO A 266 5.09 11.51 24.48
CA PRO A 266 6.25 11.69 25.34
C PRO A 266 6.42 10.43 26.20
N ASN A 267 7.56 9.75 26.07
CA ASN A 267 7.90 8.62 26.95
C ASN A 267 8.43 9.15 28.27
N ILE A 268 7.62 9.96 28.93
CA ILE A 268 7.90 10.47 30.27
C ILE A 268 7.12 9.57 31.21
N GLU A 269 7.83 8.71 31.93
CA GLU A 269 7.30 8.23 33.20
C GLU A 269 7.09 9.46 34.06
N ILE A 270 5.84 9.93 34.13
CA ILE A 270 5.46 10.90 35.14
C ILE A 270 5.66 10.15 36.45
N GLN A 271 6.81 10.38 37.08
CA GLN A 271 7.00 10.00 38.47
C GLN A 271 6.08 10.86 39.30
N VAL A 272 4.82 10.44 39.36
CA VAL A 272 3.92 10.87 40.41
C VAL A 272 4.57 10.37 41.67
N ARG A 273 5.26 11.26 42.39
CA ARG A 273 5.64 10.98 43.77
C ARG A 273 4.35 10.60 44.46
N LEU A 274 4.20 9.32 44.79
CA LEU A 274 3.23 8.87 45.78
C LEU A 274 3.63 9.57 47.07
N HIS A 275 3.10 10.76 47.27
CA HIS A 275 3.05 11.32 48.60
C HIS A 275 2.10 10.43 49.38
N ASP A 276 2.63 9.81 50.43
CA ASP A 276 1.90 9.15 51.52
C ASP A 276 1.06 10.17 52.30
N GLN A 277 0.31 11.01 51.59
CA GLN A 277 -0.72 11.81 52.20
C GLN A 277 -1.96 10.93 52.32
N PRO A 278 -2.51 10.78 53.55
CA PRO A 278 -3.70 9.98 53.77
C PRO A 278 -4.81 10.47 52.83
N SER A 279 -5.48 9.52 52.16
CA SER A 279 -6.55 9.73 51.18
C SER A 279 -7.68 10.67 51.67
N ILE A 280 -7.79 10.87 52.98
CA ILE A 280 -8.72 11.78 53.65
C ILE A 280 -8.38 13.26 53.41
N ASN A 281 -7.11 13.62 53.19
CA ASN A 281 -6.69 15.01 52.98
C ASN A 281 -6.85 15.50 51.53
N LYS A 282 -6.90 14.60 50.54
CA LYS A 282 -7.08 14.99 49.12
C LYS A 282 -8.49 15.56 48.87
N ILE A 283 -9.51 14.98 49.50
CA ILE A 283 -10.90 15.44 49.33
C ILE A 283 -11.13 16.78 50.05
N LYS A 284 -10.65 16.93 51.29
CA LYS A 284 -10.79 18.21 52.02
C LYS A 284 -10.00 19.37 51.40
N ALA A 285 -8.83 19.11 50.83
CA ALA A 285 -8.06 20.14 50.12
C ALA A 285 -8.73 20.57 48.81
N LEU A 286 -9.36 19.63 48.09
CA LEU A 286 -10.18 19.92 46.91
C LEU A 286 -11.43 20.71 47.29
N ASP A 287 -12.15 20.31 48.35
CA ASP A 287 -13.31 21.06 48.85
C ASP A 287 -12.94 22.50 49.23
N SER A 288 -11.75 22.72 49.80
CA SER A 288 -11.26 24.08 50.11
C SER A 288 -10.92 24.91 48.87
N LEU A 289 -10.60 24.30 47.72
CA LEU A 289 -10.41 25.04 46.47
C LEU A 289 -11.74 25.59 45.92
N PHE A 290 -12.86 24.94 46.26
CA PHE A 290 -14.21 25.41 45.92
C PHE A 290 -14.80 26.37 46.98
N ASP A 291 -14.09 26.64 48.07
CA ASP A 291 -14.48 27.69 49.02
C ASP A 291 -14.19 29.07 48.40
N PRO A 292 -15.20 29.92 48.16
CA PRO A 292 -15.00 31.27 47.63
C PRO A 292 -14.13 32.16 48.53
N ASN A 293 -13.90 31.79 49.78
CA ASN A 293 -13.01 32.49 50.73
C ASN A 293 -11.60 31.90 50.81
N PHE A 294 -11.27 30.91 49.99
CA PHE A 294 -9.94 30.32 49.95
C PHE A 294 -8.91 31.34 49.49
N SER A 295 -7.76 31.39 50.17
CA SER A 295 -6.73 32.41 49.97
C SER A 295 -6.09 32.39 48.58
N PHE A 296 -6.26 31.31 47.82
CA PHE A 296 -5.69 31.11 46.49
C PHE A 296 -6.70 31.39 45.35
N ASN A 297 -7.90 31.86 45.68
CA ASN A 297 -8.84 32.38 44.69
C ASN A 297 -8.51 33.84 44.37
N ASP A 298 -7.64 34.02 43.38
CA ASP A 298 -6.99 35.27 43.01
C ASP A 298 -7.57 35.93 41.74
N ALA A 299 -8.52 35.28 41.07
CA ALA A 299 -9.34 35.88 40.01
C ALA A 299 -10.76 36.17 40.51
N THR A 300 -11.33 37.29 40.06
CA THR A 300 -12.73 37.64 40.31
C THR A 300 -13.48 37.90 39.01
N PHE A 301 -14.53 37.12 38.76
CA PHE A 301 -15.49 37.35 37.69
C PHE A 301 -16.65 38.18 38.21
N ILE A 302 -17.04 39.20 37.46
CA ILE A 302 -18.26 39.98 37.70
C ILE A 302 -19.26 39.62 36.61
N ILE A 303 -20.28 38.85 36.97
CA ILE A 303 -21.30 38.34 36.05
C ILE A 303 -22.66 38.87 36.50
N LYS A 304 -23.25 39.76 35.69
CA LYS A 304 -24.54 40.41 35.99
C LYS A 304 -24.64 41.00 37.42
N GLY A 305 -23.52 41.50 37.94
CA GLY A 305 -23.42 42.08 39.29
C GLY A 305 -23.01 41.10 40.39
N GLU A 306 -22.98 39.79 40.13
CA GLU A 306 -22.45 38.79 41.06
C GLU A 306 -20.93 38.66 40.95
N ARG A 307 -20.27 38.55 42.11
CA ARG A 307 -18.83 38.30 42.19
C ARG A 307 -18.57 36.82 42.42
N ILE A 308 -17.91 36.17 41.48
CA ILE A 308 -17.49 34.77 41.56
C ILE A 308 -15.96 34.75 41.61
N LYS A 309 -15.38 34.18 42.66
CA LYS A 309 -13.93 34.05 42.81
C LYS A 309 -13.46 32.66 42.42
N ALA A 310 -12.29 32.58 41.78
CA ALA A 310 -11.67 31.33 41.37
C ALA A 310 -10.14 31.44 41.36
N SER A 311 -9.45 30.31 41.28
CA SER A 311 -8.00 30.26 41.15
C SER A 311 -7.56 30.36 39.68
N ARG A 312 -6.70 31.33 39.36
CA ARG A 312 -6.10 31.45 38.01
C ARG A 312 -5.33 30.20 37.59
N TYR A 313 -4.69 29.52 38.54
CA TYR A 313 -3.99 28.27 38.26
C TYR A 313 -4.93 27.16 37.78
N MET A 314 -6.13 27.05 38.34
CA MET A 314 -7.12 26.06 37.89
C MET A 314 -7.70 26.43 36.53
N LEU A 315 -8.01 27.71 36.32
CA LEU A 315 -8.50 28.22 35.04
C LEU A 315 -7.50 27.99 33.90
N ALA A 316 -6.21 28.20 34.14
CA ALA A 316 -5.16 27.99 33.15
C ALA A 316 -4.95 26.51 32.78
N ILE A 317 -5.38 25.58 33.64
CA ILE A 317 -5.30 24.13 33.37
C ILE A 317 -6.52 23.65 32.60
N SER A 318 -7.70 24.22 32.86
CA SER A 318 -8.98 23.79 32.25
C SER A 318 -9.40 24.61 31.03
N SER A 319 -8.81 25.79 30.80
CA SER A 319 -9.23 26.72 29.76
C SER A 319 -8.04 27.50 29.18
N SER A 320 -8.11 27.82 27.89
CA SER A 320 -7.13 28.67 27.20
C SER A 320 -7.28 30.17 27.52
N ILE A 321 -8.22 30.52 28.40
CA ILE A 321 -8.50 31.91 28.79
C ILE A 321 -7.47 32.37 29.83
N ILE A 322 -6.67 33.37 29.46
CA ILE A 322 -5.76 34.07 30.36
C ILE A 322 -6.55 35.15 31.11
N VAL A 323 -6.73 34.97 32.42
CA VAL A 323 -7.59 35.83 33.24
C VAL A 323 -6.78 36.97 33.87
N ASN A 324 -7.19 38.22 33.60
CA ASN A 324 -6.75 39.43 34.30
C ASN A 324 -7.38 39.49 35.71
N ASP A 325 -6.87 40.32 36.63
CA ASP A 325 -7.29 40.34 38.05
C ASP A 325 -8.82 40.48 38.27
N VAL A 326 -9.52 41.18 37.37
CA VAL A 326 -10.99 41.26 37.35
C VAL A 326 -11.49 41.19 35.91
N GLU A 327 -12.46 40.31 35.65
CA GLU A 327 -13.06 40.14 34.32
C GLU A 327 -14.59 40.29 34.37
N TYR A 328 -15.13 41.05 33.42
CA TYR A 328 -16.57 41.24 33.26
C TYR A 328 -17.07 40.33 32.15
N VAL A 329 -17.92 39.36 32.50
CA VAL A 329 -18.49 38.41 31.55
C VAL A 329 -19.98 38.72 31.38
N GLY A 330 -20.36 39.24 30.21
CA GLY A 330 -21.72 39.71 29.93
C GLY A 330 -22.68 38.62 29.44
N ASP A 331 -22.15 37.57 28.80
CA ASP A 331 -22.93 36.61 28.01
C ASP A 331 -23.19 35.26 28.73
N VAL A 332 -22.79 35.14 29.99
CA VAL A 332 -22.90 33.91 30.78
C VAL A 332 -23.78 34.15 32.01
N GLU A 333 -24.65 33.21 32.35
CA GLU A 333 -25.40 33.27 33.62
C GLU A 333 -24.48 32.89 34.80
N PRO A 334 -24.63 33.51 35.98
CA PRO A 334 -23.81 33.20 37.16
C PRO A 334 -23.78 31.70 37.51
N ASP A 335 -24.91 31.01 37.44
CA ASP A 335 -24.99 29.58 37.74
C ASP A 335 -24.26 28.72 36.70
N SER A 336 -24.33 29.09 35.42
CA SER A 336 -23.58 28.42 34.36
C SER A 336 -22.07 28.56 34.57
N MET A 337 -21.60 29.73 35.03
CA MET A 337 -20.19 29.92 35.39
C MET A 337 -19.78 29.07 36.59
N ARG A 338 -20.63 28.93 37.61
CA ARG A 338 -20.33 28.08 38.78
C ARG A 338 -20.20 26.61 38.37
N VAL A 339 -21.03 26.12 37.45
CA VAL A 339 -20.93 24.74 36.94
C VAL A 339 -19.62 24.54 36.17
N LEU A 340 -19.25 25.49 35.30
CA LEU A 340 -18.00 25.44 34.52
C LEU A 340 -16.74 25.46 35.39
N LEU A 341 -16.80 26.05 36.59
CA LEU A 341 -15.67 26.09 37.53
C LEU A 341 -15.54 24.80 38.37
N VAL A 342 -16.53 23.92 38.35
CA VAL A 342 -16.59 22.70 39.19
C VAL A 342 -16.35 21.42 38.38
N THR A 343 -16.56 21.45 37.06
CA THR A 343 -16.18 20.39 36.10
C THR A 343 -14.76 20.56 35.60
#